data_AF-A0A849P6R2-F1
#
_entry.id   AF-A0A849P6R2-F1
#
_cell.length_a   1.000
_cell.length_b   1.000
_cell.length_c   1.000
_cell.angle_alpha   90.00
_cell.angle_beta   90.00
_cell.angle_gamma   90.00
#
_symmetry.space_group_name_H-M   'P 1'
#
loop_
_entity.id
_entity.type
_entity.pdbx_description
1 polymer ?
#
loop_
_entity_poly.entity_id
_entity_poly.type
_entity_poly.pdbx_seq_one_letter_code
_entity_poly.pdbx_strand_id
1 'polypeptide(L)'
;MNKIFFYCDSKGREPVKEIVVELSSQNSKDSRIRLSKIRDYIQVLKEHGIHRACEPYIKHVGENAFILLHIFIKKTMKTPKSEIERAKTYLDDFYAREVSDE
;
A
#
# COMPACT_ATOMS: atom_id res chain seq x y z
N MET A 1 1.61 10.98 15.51
CA MET A 1 1.49 11.13 14.04
C MET A 1 2.43 10.14 13.41
N ASN A 2 1.88 9.14 12.72
CA ASN A 2 2.65 8.03 12.18
C ASN A 2 3.37 8.42 10.89
N LYS A 3 4.53 7.84 10.66
CA LYS A 3 5.29 7.97 9.41
C LYS A 3 4.80 6.91 8.44
N ILE A 4 4.44 7.34 7.23
CA ILE A 4 3.96 6.45 6.17
C ILE A 4 5.01 6.42 5.06
N PHE A 5 5.48 5.23 4.74
CA PHE A 5 6.43 4.95 3.67
C PHE A 5 5.75 4.14 2.58
N PHE A 6 6.24 4.27 1.35
CA PHE A 6 5.81 3.48 0.21
C PHE A 6 6.87 2.43 -0.08
N TYR A 7 6.44 1.18 -0.27
CA TYR A 7 7.34 0.11 -0.67
C TYR A 7 7.91 0.38 -2.06
N CYS A 8 9.22 0.12 -2.19
CA CYS A 8 9.96 0.18 -3.43
C CYS A 8 10.62 -1.17 -3.67
N ASP A 9 10.39 -1.76 -4.85
CA ASP A 9 11.02 -3.01 -5.22
C ASP A 9 12.49 -2.82 -5.66
N SER A 10 13.20 -3.93 -5.87
CA SER A 10 14.62 -3.95 -6.23
C SER A 10 14.88 -3.39 -7.62
N LYS A 11 13.83 -3.23 -8.42
CA LYS A 11 13.87 -2.62 -9.75
C LYS A 11 13.50 -1.13 -9.69
N GLY A 12 13.31 -0.56 -8.50
CA GLY A 12 12.95 0.84 -8.30
C GLY A 12 11.47 1.15 -8.54
N ARG A 13 10.60 0.14 -8.60
CA ARG A 13 9.16 0.33 -8.81
C ARG A 13 8.45 0.53 -7.49
N GLU A 14 7.50 1.46 -7.48
CA GLU A 14 6.70 1.82 -6.31
C GLU A 14 5.22 1.57 -6.63
N PRO A 15 4.68 0.36 -6.38
CA PRO A 15 3.36 -0.06 -6.85
C PRO A 15 2.23 0.90 -6.45
N VAL A 16 2.33 1.47 -5.26
CA VAL A 16 1.34 2.41 -4.73
C VAL A 16 1.38 3.74 -5.47
N LYS A 17 2.57 4.25 -5.78
CA LYS A 17 2.71 5.51 -6.52
C LYS A 17 2.27 5.36 -7.96
N GLU A 18 2.58 4.23 -8.61
CA GLU A 18 2.14 3.94 -9.98
C GLU A 18 0.62 4.08 -10.12
N ILE A 19 -0.15 3.51 -9.19
CA ILE A 19 -1.62 3.59 -9.20
C ILE A 19 -2.12 5.02 -8.96
N VAL A 20 -1.47 5.77 -8.06
CA VAL A 20 -1.84 7.17 -7.81
C VAL A 20 -1.57 8.03 -9.06
N VAL A 21 -0.45 7.82 -9.74
CA VAL A 21 -0.12 8.50 -10.99
C VAL A 21 -1.10 8.12 -12.10
N GLU A 22 -1.40 6.83 -12.25
CA GLU A 22 -2.37 6.33 -13.22
C GLU A 22 -3.75 6.98 -13.00
N LEU A 23 -4.25 6.95 -11.77
CA LEU A 23 -5.54 7.56 -11.42
C LEU A 23 -5.55 9.08 -11.62
N SER A 24 -4.43 9.75 -11.36
CA SER A 24 -4.32 11.20 -11.55
C SER A 24 -4.28 11.60 -13.02
N SER A 25 -3.77 10.72 -13.88
CA SER A 25 -3.79 10.93 -15.34
C SER A 25 -5.20 10.83 -15.93
N GLN A 26 -6.09 10.08 -15.27
CA GLN A 26 -7.47 9.89 -15.70
C GLN A 26 -8.39 11.03 -15.19
N ASN A 27 -8.97 11.81 -16.09
CA ASN A 27 -9.85 12.95 -15.76
C ASN A 27 -11.31 12.57 -15.43
N SER A 28 -11.57 11.33 -15.02
CA SER A 28 -12.92 10.84 -14.74
C SER A 28 -13.37 11.15 -13.30
N LYS A 29 -14.69 11.29 -13.08
CA LYS A 29 -15.26 11.43 -11.73
C LYS A 29 -14.87 10.25 -10.84
N ASP A 30 -14.92 9.04 -11.38
CA ASP A 30 -14.51 7.82 -10.70
C ASP A 30 -13.06 7.87 -10.22
N SER A 31 -12.13 8.33 -11.06
CA SER A 31 -10.71 8.44 -10.70
C SER A 31 -10.49 9.44 -9.56
N ARG A 32 -11.20 10.59 -9.59
CA ARG A 32 -11.16 11.58 -8.50
C ARG A 32 -11.69 11.01 -7.17
N ILE A 33 -12.80 10.26 -7.22
CA ILE A 33 -13.36 9.61 -6.03
C ILE A 33 -12.37 8.61 -5.44
N ARG A 34 -11.70 7.81 -6.29
CA ARG A 34 -10.71 6.82 -5.85
C ARG A 34 -9.47 7.49 -5.24
N LEU A 35 -8.98 8.56 -5.84
CA LEU A 35 -7.87 9.35 -5.29
C LEU A 35 -8.21 9.95 -3.92
N SER A 36 -9.42 10.51 -3.76
CA SER A 36 -9.88 11.01 -2.46
C SER A 36 -9.85 9.90 -1.42
N LYS A 37 -10.42 8.73 -1.73
CA LYS A 37 -10.39 7.59 -0.79
C LYS A 37 -8.97 7.21 -0.40
N ILE A 38 -8.05 7.08 -1.36
CA ILE A 38 -6.65 6.75 -1.07
C ILE A 38 -6.04 7.78 -0.10
N ARG A 39 -6.25 9.07 -0.37
CA ARG A 39 -5.78 10.16 0.50
C ARG A 39 -6.39 10.06 1.90
N ASP A 40 -7.69 9.82 2.00
CA ASP A 40 -8.41 9.72 3.28
C ASP A 40 -7.90 8.53 4.10
N TYR A 41 -7.69 7.36 3.48
CA TYR A 41 -7.12 6.19 4.15
C TYR A 41 -5.70 6.43 4.63
N ILE A 42 -4.85 7.09 3.82
CA ILE A 42 -3.49 7.46 4.24
C ILE A 42 -3.54 8.43 5.42
N GLN A 43 -4.45 9.41 5.41
CA GLN A 43 -4.61 10.36 6.50
C GLN A 43 -5.03 9.69 7.80
N VAL A 44 -6.03 8.81 7.75
CA VAL A 44 -6.47 8.01 8.91
C VAL A 44 -5.33 7.14 9.44
N LEU A 45 -4.57 6.49 8.56
CA LEU A 45 -3.40 5.69 8.95
C LEU A 45 -2.31 6.55 9.62
N LYS A 46 -2.12 7.77 9.12
CA LYS A 46 -1.17 8.75 9.70
C LYS A 46 -1.60 9.23 11.08
N GLU A 47 -2.90 9.39 11.31
CA GLU A 47 -3.44 9.91 12.58
C GLU A 47 -3.59 8.82 13.63
N HIS A 48 -4.20 7.70 13.26
CA HIS A 48 -4.63 6.66 14.20
C HIS A 48 -3.77 5.39 14.13
N GLY A 49 -3.04 5.19 13.03
CA GLY A 49 -2.30 3.95 12.80
C GLY A 49 -3.24 2.76 12.64
N ILE A 50 -2.66 1.58 12.56
CA ILE A 50 -3.42 0.32 12.55
C ILE A 50 -2.71 -0.70 13.44
N HIS A 51 -3.49 -1.52 14.14
CA HIS A 51 -2.98 -2.76 14.72
C HIS A 51 -2.64 -3.75 13.59
N ARG A 52 -1.85 -4.80 13.85
CA ARG A 52 -1.27 -5.75 12.85
C ARG A 52 -2.25 -6.48 11.90
N ALA A 53 -3.53 -6.07 11.83
CA ALA A 53 -4.62 -6.68 11.10
C ALA A 53 -4.69 -6.36 9.58
N CYS A 54 -3.72 -5.64 9.00
CA CYS A 54 -3.74 -5.30 7.56
C CYS A 54 -2.60 -5.91 6.73
N GLU A 55 -1.82 -6.84 7.29
CA GLU A 55 -0.95 -7.67 6.45
C GLU A 55 -1.82 -8.54 5.52
N PRO A 56 -1.49 -8.66 4.22
CA PRO A 56 -0.20 -8.35 3.59
C PRO A 56 -0.10 -6.96 2.89
N TYR A 57 -1.08 -6.06 3.06
CA TYR A 57 -1.10 -4.79 2.30
C TYR A 57 -0.32 -3.66 2.96
N ILE A 58 -0.28 -3.67 4.30
CA ILE A 58 0.42 -2.68 5.10
C ILE A 58 1.29 -3.43 6.11
N LYS A 59 2.57 -3.05 6.20
CA LYS A 59 3.50 -3.56 7.19
C LYS A 59 3.73 -2.51 8.28
N HIS A 60 3.65 -2.92 9.54
CA HIS A 60 4.03 -2.09 10.69
C HIS A 60 5.52 -2.26 10.97
N VAL A 61 6.27 -1.16 10.99
CA VAL A 61 7.72 -1.12 11.19
C VAL A 61 8.01 -0.16 12.36
N GLY A 62 8.41 -0.70 13.51
CA GLY A 62 8.63 0.09 14.72
C GLY A 62 7.34 0.48 15.45
N GLU A 63 7.36 1.59 16.21
CA GLU A 63 6.22 2.02 17.04
C GLU A 63 5.23 2.92 16.30
N ASN A 64 5.69 3.72 15.34
CA ASN A 64 4.88 4.76 14.68
C ASN A 64 5.20 4.86 13.19
N ALA A 65 5.64 3.77 12.55
CA ALA A 65 5.93 3.76 11.12
C ALA A 65 5.23 2.60 10.41
N PHE A 66 4.71 2.89 9.22
CA PHE A 66 3.97 1.94 8.39
C PHE A 66 4.48 2.01 6.95
N ILE A 67 4.55 0.85 6.32
CA ILE A 67 4.90 0.70 4.90
C ILE A 67 3.67 0.21 4.14
N LEU A 68 3.24 0.97 3.14
CA LEU A 68 2.22 0.55 2.19
C LEU A 68 2.88 -0.29 1.08
N LEU A 69 2.53 -1.58 1.03
CA LEU A 69 3.09 -2.55 0.10
C LEU A 69 2.32 -2.57 -1.22
N HIS A 70 0.99 -2.65 -1.13
CA HIS A 70 0.12 -2.78 -2.30
C HIS A 70 -1.22 -2.08 -2.08
N ILE A 71 -1.70 -1.36 -3.09
CA ILE A 71 -3.08 -0.87 -3.16
C ILE A 71 -3.71 -1.39 -4.45
N PHE A 72 -5.02 -1.56 -4.45
CA PHE A 72 -5.73 -1.93 -5.67
C PHE A 72 -7.15 -1.37 -5.65
N ILE A 73 -7.69 -1.16 -6.85
CA ILE A 73 -9.07 -0.73 -7.02
C ILE A 73 -9.95 -1.98 -7.02
N LYS A 74 -10.72 -2.15 -5.95
CA LYS A 74 -11.63 -3.29 -5.84
C LYS A 74 -12.77 -3.15 -6.85
N LYS A 75 -12.82 -4.07 -7.82
CA LYS A 75 -13.87 -4.13 -8.87
C LYS A 75 -15.03 -5.06 -8.51
N THR A 76 -14.84 -5.94 -7.53
CA THR A 76 -15.78 -7.00 -7.14
C THR A 76 -16.12 -6.92 -5.65
N MET A 77 -17.23 -7.53 -5.21
CA MET A 77 -17.61 -7.56 -3.79
C MET A 77 -16.56 -8.25 -2.91
N LYS A 78 -15.95 -9.33 -3.39
CA LYS A 78 -14.86 -10.04 -2.72
C LYS A 78 -13.51 -9.56 -3.23
N THR A 79 -12.49 -9.59 -2.37
CA THR A 79 -11.11 -9.26 -2.75
C THR A 79 -10.56 -10.38 -3.65
N PRO A 80 -10.08 -10.07 -4.87
CA PRO A 80 -9.52 -11.07 -5.76
C PRO A 80 -8.26 -11.72 -5.14
N LYS A 81 -8.10 -13.03 -5.31
CA LYS A 81 -6.95 -13.77 -4.77
C LYS A 81 -5.61 -13.29 -5.33
N SER A 82 -5.59 -12.88 -6.60
CA SER A 82 -4.41 -12.34 -7.27
C SER A 82 -3.86 -11.08 -6.58
N GLU A 83 -4.73 -10.22 -6.05
CA GLU A 83 -4.32 -9.01 -5.33
C GLU A 83 -3.71 -9.36 -3.97
N ILE A 84 -4.24 -10.39 -3.30
CA ILE A 84 -3.69 -10.92 -2.05
C ILE A 84 -2.32 -11.52 -2.30
N GLU A 85 -2.18 -12.33 -3.36
CA GLU A 85 -0.90 -12.96 -3.73
C GLU A 85 0.16 -11.92 -4.05
N ARG A 86 -0.15 -10.87 -4.83
CA ARG A 86 0.79 -9.79 -5.11
C ARG A 86 1.25 -9.08 -3.84
N ALA A 87 0.32 -8.77 -2.94
CA ALA A 87 0.65 -8.16 -1.66
C ALA A 87 1.55 -9.07 -0.81
N LYS A 88 1.30 -10.38 -0.79
CA LYS A 88 2.18 -11.37 -0.14
C LYS A 88 3.56 -11.39 -0.79
N THR A 89 3.66 -11.39 -2.12
CA THR A 89 4.95 -11.36 -2.82
C THR A 89 5.77 -10.13 -2.44
N TYR A 90 5.15 -8.94 -2.35
CA TYR A 90 5.86 -7.74 -1.90
C TYR A 90 6.25 -7.78 -0.42
N LEU A 91 5.41 -8.40 0.42
CA LEU A 91 5.74 -8.63 1.82
C LEU A 91 6.92 -9.60 1.98
N ASP A 92 6.92 -10.71 1.25
CA ASP A 92 7.97 -11.72 1.27
C ASP A 92 9.29 -11.15 0.76
N ASP A 93 9.25 -10.36 -0.33
CA ASP A 93 10.41 -9.63 -0.83
C ASP A 93 10.93 -8.61 0.21
N PHE A 94 10.04 -7.87 0.87
CA PHE A 94 10.42 -6.95 1.94
C PHE A 94 11.16 -7.69 3.07
N TYR A 95 10.62 -8.81 3.54
CA TYR A 95 11.28 -9.63 4.57
C TYR A 95 12.61 -10.22 4.10
N ALA A 96 12.69 -10.70 2.86
CA ALA A 96 13.93 -11.25 2.32
C ALA A 96 15.06 -10.22 2.31
N ARG A 97 14.72 -8.93 2.10
CA ARG A 97 15.70 -7.83 2.15
C ARG A 97 16.09 -7.45 3.56
N GLU A 98 15.13 -7.37 4.49
CA GLU A 98 15.45 -7.07 5.90
C GLU A 98 16.36 -8.13 6.52
N VAL A 99 16.19 -9.41 6.16
CA VAL A 99 17.03 -10.51 6.67
C VAL A 99 18.44 -10.51 6.08
N SER A 100 18.67 -9.88 4.92
CA SER A 100 19.99 -9.79 4.30
C SER A 100 20.87 -8.63 4.78
N ASP A 101 20.31 -7.70 5.58
CA ASP A 101 21.06 -6.61 6.22
C ASP A 101 21.58 -6.97 7.64
N GLU A 102 21.49 -8.26 8.05
CA GLU A 102 22.14 -8.87 9.23
C GLU A 102 23.26 -9.84 8.83
#